data_AF-A0A376TVY4-F1
#
_entry.id   AF-A0A376TVY4-F1
#
_cell.length_a   1.000
_cell.length_b   1.000
_cell.length_c   1.000
_cell.angle_alpha   90.00
_cell.angle_beta   90.00
_cell.angle_gamma   90.00
#
_symmetry.space_group_name_H-M   'P 1'
#
loop_
_entity.id
_entity.type
_entity.pdbx_description
1 polymer ?
#
loop_
_entity_poly.entity_id
_entity_poly.type
_entity_poly.pdbx_seq_one_letter_code
_entity_poly.pdbx_strand_id
1 'polypeptide(L)' 'MPVVVVAEHFGADDERLARALMLSHLSAIYIHNQLPRLSALCAATTAAMGAAAGMAWLVDGRYETISMRSAV' A
#
# COMPACT_ATOMS: atom_id res chain seq x y z
N MET A 1 12.41 -3.17 2.97
CA MET A 1 11.09 -2.54 2.81
C MET A 1 10.96 -1.99 1.39
N PRO A 2 10.12 -2.58 0.53
CA PRO A 2 10.05 -2.19 -0.89
C PRO A 2 9.58 -0.74 -1.12
N VAL A 3 8.69 -0.20 -0.28
CA VAL A 3 8.23 1.20 -0.36
C VAL A 3 9.37 2.21 -0.21
N VAL A 4 10.34 1.92 0.68
CA VAL A 4 11.52 2.78 0.90
C VAL A 4 12.42 2.76 -0.33
N VAL A 5 12.68 1.57 -0.88
CA VAL A 5 13.51 1.42 -2.09
C VAL A 5 12.89 2.16 -3.28
N VAL A 6 11.56 2.10 -3.43
CA VAL A 6 10.86 2.87 -4.47
C VAL A 6 10.94 4.37 -4.20
N ALA A 7 10.74 4.81 -2.96
CA ALA A 7 10.87 6.24 -2.61
C ALA A 7 12.27 6.78 -2.92
N GLU A 8 13.32 6.02 -2.59
CA GLU A 8 14.71 6.37 -2.92
C GLU A 8 14.93 6.41 -4.44
N HIS A 9 14.40 5.43 -5.18
CA HIS A 9 14.53 5.38 -6.63
C HIS A 9 13.88 6.58 -7.34
N PHE A 10 12.76 7.08 -6.81
CA PHE A 10 12.06 8.24 -7.34
C PHE A 10 12.52 9.58 -6.73
N GLY A 11 13.48 9.56 -5.79
CA GLY A 11 13.93 10.77 -5.10
C GLY A 11 12.82 11.46 -4.31
N ALA A 12 11.90 10.68 -3.73
CA ALA A 12 10.79 11.20 -2.95
C ALA A 12 11.29 11.87 -1.65
N ASP A 13 10.66 12.98 -1.29
CA ASP A 13 10.89 13.68 -0.03
C ASP A 13 10.39 12.88 1.18
N ASP A 14 10.90 13.21 2.37
CA ASP A 14 10.54 12.52 3.62
C ASP A 14 9.04 12.58 3.92
N GLU A 15 8.34 13.66 3.54
CA GLU A 15 6.89 13.76 3.71
C GLU A 15 6.15 12.77 2.82
N ARG A 16 6.55 12.66 1.54
CA ARG A 16 6.03 11.62 0.63
C ARG A 16 6.35 10.22 1.12
N LEU A 17 7.58 9.94 1.55
CA LEU A 17 7.94 8.64 2.09
C LEU A 17 7.09 8.29 3.32
N ALA A 18 6.95 9.20 4.27
CA ALA A 18 6.12 9.00 5.45
C ALA A 18 4.65 8.74 5.08
N ARG A 19 4.09 9.49 4.12
CA ARG A 19 2.72 9.30 3.65
C ARG A 19 2.53 7.96 2.94
N ALA A 20 3.49 7.53 2.12
CA ALA A 20 3.48 6.23 1.46
C ALA A 20 3.53 5.05 2.45
N LEU A 21 4.33 5.19 3.51
CA LEU A 21 4.42 4.19 4.58
C LEU A 21 3.12 4.10 5.37
N MET A 22 2.53 5.24 5.74
CA MET A 22 1.24 5.30 6.40
C MET A 22 0.15 4.63 5.55
N LEU A 23 0.10 4.93 4.25
CA LEU A 23 -0.83 4.31 3.31
C LEU A 23 -0.61 2.79 3.22
N SER A 24 0.63 2.32 3.11
CA SER A 24 0.94 0.89 3.07
C SER A 24 0.42 0.14 4.29
N HIS A 25 0.60 0.69 5.49
CA HIS A 25 0.12 0.08 6.73
C HIS A 25 -1.40 0.14 6.86
N LEU A 26 -2.00 1.29 6.54
CA LEU A 26 -3.45 1.46 6.57
C LEU A 26 -4.16 0.53 5.58
N SER A 27 -3.63 0.37 4.36
CA SER A 27 -4.15 -0.58 3.38
C SER A 27 -4.10 -2.02 3.88
N ALA A 28 -2.99 -2.42 4.52
CA ALA A 28 -2.87 -3.76 5.10
C ALA A 28 -3.91 -4.00 6.22
N ILE A 29 -4.10 -3.01 7.11
CA ILE A 29 -5.11 -3.06 8.18
C ILE A 29 -6.53 -3.10 7.59
N TYR A 30 -6.80 -2.26 6.60
CA TYR A 30 -8.11 -2.19 5.95
C TYR A 30 -8.49 -3.52 5.30
N ILE A 31 -7.55 -4.12 4.57
CA ILE A 31 -7.75 -5.43 3.95
C ILE A 31 -8.02 -6.46 5.06
N HIS A 32 -7.16 -6.53 6.08
CA HIS A 32 -7.32 -7.50 7.16
C HIS A 32 -8.65 -7.35 7.92
N ASN A 33 -9.14 -6.13 8.09
CA ASN A 33 -10.42 -5.86 8.75
C ASN A 33 -11.65 -6.37 7.94
N GLN A 34 -11.52 -6.45 6.61
CA GLN A 34 -12.56 -6.99 5.73
C GLN A 34 -12.54 -8.52 5.65
N LEU A 35 -11.50 -9.17 6.17
CA LEU A 35 -11.37 -10.63 6.15
C LEU A 35 -12.15 -11.27 7.32
N PRO A 36 -12.91 -12.35 7.07
CA PRO A 36 -13.51 -13.12 8.15
C PRO A 36 -12.42 -13.86 8.96
N ARG A 37 -12.74 -14.18 10.22
CA ARG A 37 -11.83 -14.83 11.18
C ARG A 37 -11.20 -16.17 10.72
N LEU A 38 -11.73 -16.78 9.65
CA LEU A 38 -11.28 -18.07 9.07
C LEU A 38 -10.79 -17.92 7.61
N SER A 39 -10.33 -16.73 7.23
CA SER A 39 -9.83 -16.50 5.87
C SER A 39 -8.57 -17.31 5.56
N ALA A 40 -8.49 -17.88 4.35
CA ALA A 40 -7.32 -18.60 3.84
C ALA A 40 -6.17 -17.67 3.39
N LEU A 41 -6.32 -16.35 3.57
CA LEU A 41 -5.30 -15.36 3.24
C LEU A 41 -4.23 -15.31 4.33
N CYS A 42 -2.96 -15.45 3.92
CA CYS A 42 -1.85 -15.30 4.83
C CYS A 42 -1.49 -13.83 5.06
N ALA A 43 -0.87 -13.53 6.20
CA ALA A 43 -0.42 -12.18 6.54
C ALA A 43 0.56 -11.61 5.51
N ALA A 44 1.34 -12.47 4.83
CA ALA A 44 2.27 -12.06 3.78
C ALA A 44 1.53 -11.45 2.57
N THR A 45 0.38 -12.00 2.17
CA THR A 45 -0.42 -11.44 1.07
C THR A 45 -0.95 -10.06 1.43
N THR A 46 -1.45 -9.90 2.66
CA THR A 46 -1.94 -8.60 3.16
C THR A 46 -0.82 -7.55 3.21
N ALA A 47 0.37 -7.94 3.68
CA ALA A 47 1.54 -7.08 3.69
C ALA A 47 2.01 -6.71 2.26
N ALA A 48 1.97 -7.66 1.33
CA ALA A 48 2.32 -7.41 -0.08
C ALA A 48 1.35 -6.43 -0.76
N MET A 49 0.04 -6.57 -0.53
CA MET A 49 -0.98 -5.64 -1.05
C MET A 49 -0.80 -4.23 -0.47
N GLY A 50 -0.52 -4.11 0.84
CA GLY A 50 -0.20 -2.83 1.47
C GLY A 50 1.05 -2.18 0.87
N ALA A 51 2.12 -2.96 0.71
CA ALA A 51 3.35 -2.47 0.09
C ALA A 51 3.13 -2.01 -1.36
N ALA A 52 2.34 -2.75 -2.14
CA ALA A 52 1.98 -2.38 -3.51
C ALA A 52 1.20 -1.06 -3.56
N ALA A 53 0.24 -0.86 -2.65
CA ALA A 53 -0.51 0.39 -2.50
C ALA A 53 0.42 1.58 -2.20
N GLY A 54 1.36 1.42 -1.27
CA GLY A 54 2.36 2.45 -0.94
C GLY A 54 3.28 2.78 -2.11
N MET A 55 3.73 1.77 -2.87
CA MET A 55 4.56 1.99 -4.06
C MET A 55 3.77 2.67 -5.20
N ALA A 56 2.53 2.24 -5.46
CA ALA A 56 1.67 2.84 -6.49
C ALA A 56 1.40 4.33 -6.20
N TRP A 57 1.21 4.68 -4.92
CA TRP A 57 1.05 6.07 -4.51
C TRP A 57 2.31 6.91 -4.72
N LEU A 58 3.50 6.35 -4.49
CA LEU A 58 4.76 7.07 -4.75
C LEU A 58 4.95 7.35 -6.25
N VAL A 59 4.44 6.49 -7.13
CA VAL A 59 4.58 6.63 -8.58
C VAL A 59 3.60 7.67 -9.16
N ASP A 60 2.32 7.63 -8.78
CA ASP A 60 1.29 8.48 -9.41
C ASP A 60 0.81 9.63 -8.50
N GLY A 61 1.08 9.57 -7.19
CA GLY A 61 0.70 10.60 -6.20
C GLY A 61 -0.81 10.76 -5.97
N ARG A 62 -1.65 10.04 -6.72
CA ARG A 62 -3.10 10.13 -6.69
C ARG A 62 -3.70 9.04 -5.82
N TYR A 63 -4.77 9.40 -5.11
CA TYR A 63 -5.51 8.43 -4.30
C TYR A 63 -6.29 7.44 -5.18
N GLU A 64 -6.68 7.86 -6.39
CA GLU A 64 -7.38 7.00 -7.36
C GLU A 64 -6.55 5.79 -7.80
N THR A 65 -5.23 5.91 -7.80
CA THR A 65 -4.28 4.83 -8.14
C THR A 65 -4.29 3.72 -7.10
N ILE A 66 -4.58 4.06 -5.84
CA ILE A 66 -4.65 3.11 -4.72
C ILE A 66 -6.09 2.65 -4.49
N SER A 67 -7.06 3.55 -4.71
CA SER A 67 -8.47 3.21 -4.65
C SER A 67 -8.72 2.17 -5.72
N MET A 68 -8.92 0.93 -5.28
CA MET A 68 -9.36 -0.17 -6.12
C MET A 68 -10.79 0.12 -6.59
N ARG A 69 -10.96 1.12 -7.46
CA ARG A 69 -12.09 1.22 -8.35
C ARG A 69 -11.82 0.18 -9.42
N SER A 70 -12.19 -1.07 -9.13
CA SER A 70 -12.41 -2.07 -10.15
C SER A 70 -13.40 -1.48 -11.16
N ALA A 71 -12.90 -1.02 -12.30
CA ALA A 71 -13.70 -0.90 -13.50
C ALA A 71 -13.96 -2.33 -13.99
N VAL A 72 -14.92 -2.99 -13.34
CA VAL A 72 -15.60 -4.19 -13.82
C VAL A 72 -17.08 -3.92 -13.70
#